data_AF-A0A940PFB4-F1
#
_entry.id   AF-A0A940PFB4-F1
#
_cell.length_a   1.000
_cell.length_b   1.000
_cell.length_c   1.000
_cell.angle_alpha   90.00
_cell.angle_beta   90.00
_cell.angle_gamma   90.00
#
_symmetry.space_group_name_H-M   'P 1'
#
loop_
_entity.id
_entity.type
_entity.pdbx_description
1 polymer ?
#
loop_
_entity_poly.entity_id
_entity_poly.type
_entity_poly.pdbx_seq_one_letter_code
_entity_poly.pdbx_strand_id
1 'polypeptide(L)'
;MKKISSFTFNDMTIHYYQTSEAVEWLLVPTALKDEVILPKKVKYDSLVQVKLVGDDYAKGFCTGSTMRNSQTVKNLQFVDQKLVTREGGTEVRTRLDG
;
A
#
# COMPACT_ATOMS: atom_id res chain seq x y z
N MET A 1 1.55 9.75 -8.11
CA MET A 1 0.60 8.92 -7.33
C MET A 1 -0.82 9.35 -7.65
N LYS A 2 -1.76 8.42 -7.77
CA LYS A 2 -3.20 8.67 -7.92
C LYS A 2 -3.91 8.14 -6.68
N LYS A 3 -4.73 8.95 -6.01
CA LYS A 3 -5.59 8.46 -4.93
C LYS A 3 -6.68 7.56 -5.52
N ILE A 4 -6.81 6.33 -5.01
CA ILE A 4 -7.80 5.36 -5.51
C ILE A 4 -8.99 5.20 -4.56
N SER A 5 -8.77 5.37 -3.25
CA SER A 5 -9.84 5.31 -2.25
C SER A 5 -9.44 5.96 -0.94
N SER A 6 -10.44 6.16 -0.08
CA SER A 6 -10.28 6.77 1.23
C SER A 6 -11.32 6.19 2.19
N PHE A 7 -10.88 5.77 3.37
CA PHE A 7 -11.77 5.23 4.40
C PHE A 7 -11.44 5.87 5.75
N THR A 8 -12.47 6.21 6.51
CA THR A 8 -12.32 6.72 7.87
C THR A 8 -12.78 5.65 8.85
N PHE A 9 -11.91 5.34 9.79
CA PHE A 9 -12.15 4.44 10.90
C PHE A 9 -11.93 5.23 12.19
N ASN A 10 -13.03 5.67 12.79
CA ASN A 10 -13.04 6.55 13.96
C ASN A 10 -12.21 7.84 13.73
N ASP A 11 -11.06 7.95 14.39
CA ASP A 11 -10.16 9.10 14.40
C ASP A 11 -9.03 8.99 13.37
N MET A 12 -9.01 7.92 12.58
CA MET A 12 -7.98 7.67 11.56
C MET A 12 -8.59 7.58 10.16
N THR A 13 -7.95 8.23 9.20
CA THR A 13 -8.28 8.12 7.78
C THR A 13 -7.14 7.42 7.03
N ILE A 14 -7.49 6.39 6.27
CA ILE A 14 -6.58 5.69 5.37
C ILE A 14 -6.84 6.20 3.95
N HIS A 15 -5.81 6.72 3.30
CA HIS A 15 -5.81 7.02 1.87
C HIS A 15 -4.99 5.98 1.13
N TYR A 16 -5.59 5.36 0.12
CA TYR A 16 -4.90 4.47 -0.79
C TYR A 16 -4.41 5.26 -1.98
N TYR A 17 -3.12 5.15 -2.29
CA TYR A 17 -2.52 5.75 -3.47
C TYR A 17 -1.88 4.70 -4.35
N GLN A 18 -2.15 4.77 -5.64
CA GLN A 18 -1.56 3.91 -6.66
C GLN A 18 -0.51 4.67 -7.47
N THR A 19 0.58 4.00 -7.79
CA THR A 19 1.57 4.39 -8.79
C THR A 19 1.60 3.35 -9.91
N SER A 20 2.48 3.54 -10.90
CA SER A 20 2.77 2.50 -11.88
C SER A 20 3.47 1.27 -11.27
N GLU A 21 4.00 1.39 -10.05
CA GLU A 21 4.82 0.36 -9.41
C GLU A 21 4.11 -0.34 -8.25
N ALA A 22 3.24 0.37 -7.52
CA ALA A 22 2.73 -0.13 -6.24
C ALA A 22 1.43 0.57 -5.80
N VAL A 23 0.81 0.02 -4.76
CA VAL A 23 -0.22 0.69 -3.96
C VAL A 23 0.33 0.96 -2.57
N GLU A 24 0.15 2.17 -2.04
CA GLU A 24 0.58 2.60 -0.72
C GLU A 24 -0.61 3.04 0.14
N TRP A 25 -0.42 2.98 1.45
CA TRP A 25 -1.23 3.72 2.42
C TRP A 25 -0.57 5.02 2.82
N LEU A 26 -1.40 6.04 2.94
CA LEU A 26 -1.16 7.17 3.82
C LEU A 26 -2.20 7.09 4.94
N LEU A 27 -1.74 6.85 6.15
CA LEU A 27 -2.55 6.81 7.35
C LEU A 27 -2.40 8.14 8.10
N VAL A 28 -3.51 8.85 8.33
CA VAL A 28 -3.51 10.19 8.92
C VAL A 28 -4.60 10.31 9.97
N PRO A 29 -4.41 11.09 11.04
CA PRO A 29 -5.51 11.47 11.92
C PRO A 29 -6.59 12.19 11.11
N THR A 30 -7.84 11.78 11.26
CA THR A 30 -8.99 12.33 10.50
C THR A 30 -9.13 13.83 10.71
N ALA A 31 -8.83 14.32 11.92
CA ALA A 31 -8.86 15.75 12.24
C ALA A 31 -7.86 16.58 11.43
N LEU A 32 -6.79 15.98 10.90
CA LEU A 32 -5.72 16.66 10.19
C LEU A 32 -5.66 16.29 8.70
N LYS A 33 -6.60 15.49 8.19
CA LYS A 33 -6.52 14.89 6.84
C LYS A 33 -6.40 15.93 5.71
N ASP A 34 -6.99 17.12 5.89
CA ASP A 34 -7.02 18.19 4.89
C ASP A 34 -5.75 19.07 4.96
N GLU A 35 -4.95 18.94 6.02
CA GLU A 35 -3.66 19.60 6.21
C GLU A 35 -2.50 18.76 5.65
N VAL A 36 -2.78 17.54 5.20
CA VAL A 36 -1.74 16.60 4.77
C VAL A 36 -1.20 17.00 3.40
N ILE A 37 0.07 17.37 3.39
CA ILE A 37 0.83 17.63 2.17
C ILE A 37 1.60 16.34 1.82
N LEU A 38 1.31 15.77 0.65
CA LEU A 38 2.01 14.57 0.21
C LEU A 38 3.49 14.86 -0.05
N PRO A 39 4.41 14.04 0.48
CA PRO A 39 5.83 14.19 0.18
C PRO A 39 6.10 13.91 -1.30
N LYS A 40 7.01 14.69 -1.90
CA LYS A 40 7.61 14.33 -3.19
C LYS A 40 8.55 13.14 -2.97
N LYS A 41 8.01 11.93 -3.08
CA LYS A 41 8.79 10.68 -2.96
C LYS A 41 9.39 10.25 -4.29
N VAL A 42 10.61 9.72 -4.21
CA VAL A 42 11.30 9.05 -5.32
C VAL A 42 11.00 7.54 -5.34
N LYS A 43 10.57 6.97 -4.21
CA LYS A 43 10.32 5.53 -4.05
C LYS A 43 8.99 5.28 -3.37
N TYR A 44 8.32 4.23 -3.80
CA TYR A 44 7.02 3.80 -3.29
C TYR A 44 7.11 2.35 -2.81
N ASP A 45 6.36 2.04 -1.75
CA ASP A 45 6.23 0.72 -1.16
C ASP A 45 4.94 0.04 -1.61
N SER A 46 4.96 -1.27 -1.82
CA SER A 46 3.72 -2.03 -1.93
C SER A 46 3.05 -2.14 -0.55
N LEU A 47 1.72 -2.18 -0.52
CA LEU A 47 0.92 -2.42 0.70
C LEU A 47 1.39 -3.67 1.44
N VAL A 48 1.85 -4.66 0.69
CA VAL A 48 2.40 -5.90 1.21
C VAL A 48 3.83 -6.03 0.75
N GLN A 49 4.71 -6.26 1.72
CA GLN A 49 6.10 -6.64 1.47
C GLN A 49 6.25 -8.12 1.80
N VAL A 50 6.61 -8.92 0.80
CA VAL A 50 6.72 -10.38 0.91
C VAL A 50 7.97 -10.86 0.16
N LYS A 51 8.46 -12.03 0.52
CA LYS A 51 9.50 -12.73 -0.22
C LYS A 51 9.14 -14.19 -0.36
N LEU A 52 9.25 -14.69 -1.57
CA LEU A 52 9.21 -16.12 -1.85
C LEU A 52 10.63 -16.70 -1.94
N VAL A 53 10.75 -17.98 -1.64
CA VAL A 53 11.98 -18.74 -1.92
C VAL A 53 12.16 -18.77 -3.43
N GLY A 54 13.34 -18.37 -3.92
CA GLY A 54 13.61 -18.27 -5.36
C GLY A 54 13.37 -16.90 -6.00
N ASP A 55 12.83 -15.91 -5.28
CA ASP A 55 12.73 -14.54 -5.79
C ASP A 55 14.09 -14.02 -6.29
N ASP A 56 14.10 -13.43 -7.49
CA ASP A 56 15.26 -12.70 -7.98
C ASP A 56 15.47 -11.40 -7.20
N TYR A 57 16.74 -11.07 -7.00
CA TYR A 57 17.22 -9.83 -6.39
C TYR A 57 18.14 -9.13 -7.39
N ALA A 58 17.55 -8.51 -8.41
CA ALA A 58 18.27 -7.56 -9.23
C ALA A 58 18.85 -6.46 -8.31
N LYS A 59 20.16 -6.56 -8.03
CA LYS A 59 21.05 -5.76 -7.14
C LYS A 59 21.60 -6.46 -5.87
N GLY A 60 21.44 -7.77 -5.70
CA GLY A 60 22.04 -8.52 -4.59
C GLY A 60 21.31 -8.33 -3.25
N PHE A 61 21.75 -9.05 -2.20
CA PHE A 61 21.18 -8.99 -0.84
C PHE A 61 20.98 -7.53 -0.44
N CYS A 62 19.72 -7.09 -0.40
CA CYS A 62 19.41 -5.71 -0.09
C CYS A 62 19.90 -5.41 1.34
N THR A 63 20.78 -4.43 1.47
CA THR A 63 21.33 -3.92 2.73
C THR A 63 20.31 -3.13 3.56
N GLY A 64 19.05 -3.56 3.58
CA GLY A 64 17.95 -2.77 4.14
C GLY A 64 16.91 -3.63 4.84
N SER A 65 16.33 -3.04 5.88
CA SER A 65 15.23 -3.55 6.70
C SER A 65 13.89 -3.76 5.94
N THR A 66 13.89 -3.86 4.61
CA THR A 66 12.68 -3.86 3.76
C THR A 66 12.76 -4.91 2.66
N MET A 67 11.60 -5.44 2.24
CA MET A 67 11.50 -6.43 1.15
C MET A 67 11.10 -5.81 -0.20
N ARG A 68 11.15 -4.47 -0.31
CA ARG A 68 10.72 -3.70 -1.51
C ARG A 68 11.29 -4.22 -2.83
N ASN A 69 12.49 -4.79 -2.80
CA ASN A 69 13.19 -5.20 -4.01
C ASN A 69 12.96 -6.65 -4.44
N SER A 70 12.21 -7.45 -3.66
CA SER A 70 11.81 -8.81 -4.06
C SER A 70 11.08 -8.77 -5.40
N GLN A 71 11.36 -9.75 -6.25
CA GLN A 71 10.65 -9.95 -7.52
C GLN A 71 9.14 -10.05 -7.31
N THR A 72 8.68 -10.88 -6.36
CA THR A 72 7.26 -11.01 -6.02
C THR A 72 6.63 -9.63 -5.71
N VAL A 73 7.26 -8.81 -4.86
CA VAL A 73 6.72 -7.48 -4.50
C VAL A 73 6.62 -6.55 -5.72
N LYS A 74 7.62 -6.58 -6.62
CA LYS A 74 7.62 -5.77 -7.84
C LYS A 74 6.51 -6.14 -8.83
N ASN A 75 6.06 -7.39 -8.78
CA ASN A 75 5.00 -7.86 -9.68
C ASN A 75 3.60 -7.58 -9.14
N LEU A 76 3.43 -7.31 -7.84
CA LEU A 76 2.12 -7.04 -7.25
C LEU A 76 1.48 -5.77 -7.83
N GLN A 77 0.39 -5.94 -8.55
CA GLN A 77 -0.42 -4.88 -9.14
C GLN A 77 -1.81 -4.82 -8.51
N PHE A 78 -2.35 -3.61 -8.39
CA PHE A 78 -3.72 -3.40 -7.93
C PHE A 78 -4.73 -4.01 -8.90
N VAL A 79 -5.65 -4.81 -8.37
CA VAL A 79 -6.75 -5.38 -9.16
C VAL A 79 -8.07 -4.73 -8.78
N ASP A 80 -8.51 -4.91 -7.54
CA ASP A 80 -9.76 -4.35 -7.05
C ASP A 80 -9.72 -4.06 -5.54
N GLN A 81 -10.77 -3.35 -5.10
CA GLN A 81 -11.03 -3.14 -3.69
C GLN A 81 -12.53 -3.25 -3.41
N LYS A 82 -12.87 -3.92 -2.30
CA LYS A 82 -14.25 -4.15 -1.87
C LYS A 82 -14.43 -3.76 -0.42
N LEU A 83 -15.56 -3.13 -0.13
CA LEU A 83 -15.99 -2.81 1.24
C LEU A 83 -16.97 -3.89 1.70
N VAL A 84 -16.72 -4.47 2.87
CA VAL A 84 -17.60 -5.49 3.47
C VAL A 84 -17.98 -5.01 4.87
N THR A 85 -19.24 -4.66 5.06
CA THR A 85 -19.78 -4.28 6.37
C THR A 85 -20.51 -5.46 6.99
N ARG A 86 -20.21 -5.79 8.25
CA ARG A 86 -20.83 -6.89 9.01
C ARG A 86 -21.14 -6.44 10.43
N GLU A 87 -21.97 -7.20 11.16
CA GLU A 87 -22.03 -7.08 12.63
C GLU A 87 -20.62 -7.35 13.19
N GLY A 88 -19.98 -6.31 13.72
CA GLY A 88 -18.59 -6.35 14.21
C GLY A 88 -17.64 -5.37 13.52
N GLY A 89 -18.03 -4.75 12.40
CA GLY A 89 -17.28 -3.65 11.81
C GLY A 89 -17.25 -3.63 10.28
N THR A 90 -16.41 -2.75 9.76
CA THR A 90 -16.20 -2.52 8.33
C THR A 90 -14.83 -3.04 7.92
N GLU A 91 -14.80 -3.88 6.90
CA GLU A 91 -13.58 -4.47 6.34
C GLU A 91 -13.33 -3.90 4.93
N VAL A 92 -12.10 -3.46 4.66
CA VAL A 92 -11.66 -3.06 3.32
C VAL A 92 -10.76 -4.17 2.78
N ARG A 93 -11.23 -4.89 1.76
CA ARG A 93 -10.48 -5.94 1.08
C ARG A 93 -9.80 -5.36 -0.15
N THR A 94 -8.48 -5.37 -0.20
CA THR A 94 -7.71 -4.98 -1.37
C THR A 94 -7.04 -6.19 -1.98
N ARG A 95 -7.23 -6.39 -3.29
CA ARG A 95 -6.59 -7.47 -4.03
C ARG A 95 -5.40 -6.94 -4.82
N LEU A 96 -4.26 -7.59 -4.61
CA LEU A 96 -3.04 -7.41 -5.40
C LEU A 96 -2.70 -8.76 -6.06
N ASP A 97 -2.44 -8.76 -7.37
CA ASP A 97 -2.01 -9.94 -8.12
C ASP A 97 -0.60 -9.69 -8.69
N GLY A 98 0.27 -10.71 -8.70
CA GLY A 98 1.65 -10.61 -9.20
C GLY A 98 2.19 -11.95 -9.68
#